data_AF-A0A4V3AT51-F1
#
_entry.id   AF-A0A4V3AT51-F1
#
_cell.length_a   1.000
_cell.length_b   1.000
_cell.length_c   1.000
_cell.angle_alpha   90.00
_cell.angle_beta   90.00
_cell.angle_gamma   90.00
#
_symmetry.space_group_name_H-M   'P 1'
#
loop_
_entity.id
_entity.type
_entity.pdbx_description
1 polymer ?
#
loop_
_entity_poly.entity_id
_entity_poly.type
_entity_poly.pdbx_seq_one_letter_code
_entity_poly.pdbx_strand_id
1 'polypeptide(L)' 'MKSPMAAVSAYEEDGIYFRVYQVRHRIKVYARRGKKAVIEHGSTPVQAAVKAKRRLMSL' A
#
# COMPACT_ATOMS: atom_id res chain seq x y z
N MET A 1 4.84 -15.34 -18.65
CA MET A 1 5.52 -14.39 -17.75
C MET A 1 4.49 -13.48 -17.12
N LYS A 2 4.42 -13.35 -15.78
CA LYS A 2 3.65 -12.27 -15.14
C LYS A 2 4.48 -10.99 -15.26
N SER A 3 4.01 -10.01 -16.02
CA SER A 3 4.68 -8.72 -16.13
C SER A 3 4.90 -8.10 -14.74
N PRO A 4 6.06 -7.50 -14.46
CA PRO A 4 6.28 -6.80 -13.20
C PRO A 4 5.25 -5.68 -13.08
N MET A 5 4.43 -5.74 -12.03
CA MET A 5 3.42 -4.73 -11.77
C MET A 5 4.13 -3.46 -11.31
N ALA A 6 4.26 -2.48 -12.21
CA ALA A 6 4.88 -1.21 -11.90
C ALA A 6 4.09 -0.51 -10.78
N ALA A 7 4.79 0.03 -9.79
CA ALA A 7 4.17 0.89 -8.81
C ALA A 7 3.80 2.20 -9.48
N VAL A 8 2.57 2.66 -9.26
CA VAL A 8 2.09 3.96 -9.77
C VAL A 8 2.55 5.12 -8.88
N SER A 9 2.89 4.83 -7.62
CA SER A 9 3.46 5.79 -6.69
C SER A 9 4.16 5.06 -5.53
N ALA A 10 5.19 5.68 -4.98
CA ALA A 10 5.81 5.29 -3.73
C ALA A 10 6.14 6.54 -2.91
N TYR A 11 5.83 6.51 -1.62
CA TYR A 11 6.04 7.64 -0.72
C TYR A 11 6.20 7.14 0.72
N GLU A 12 6.67 8.03 1.60
CA GLU A 12 6.80 7.77 3.03
C GLU A 12 6.02 8.80 3.83
N GLU A 13 5.27 8.34 4.84
CA GLU A 13 4.50 9.18 5.75
C GLU A 13 4.55 8.55 7.15
N ASP A 14 4.88 9.32 8.19
CA ASP A 14 4.96 8.87 9.59
C ASP A 14 5.86 7.62 9.82
N GLY A 15 6.96 7.53 9.07
CA GLY A 15 7.86 6.37 9.10
C GLY A 15 7.25 5.09 8.51
N ILE A 16 6.18 5.23 7.73
CA ILE A 16 5.54 4.15 6.97
C ILE A 16 5.84 4.36 5.49
N TYR A 17 6.56 3.41 4.92
CA TYR A 17 6.78 3.33 3.48
C TYR A 17 5.54 2.74 2.80
N PHE A 18 4.98 3.47 1.84
CA PHE A 18 3.87 3.03 1.00
C PHE A 18 4.32 2.82 -0.44
N ARG A 19 3.88 1.72 -1.04
CA ARG A 19 4.02 1.46 -2.47
C ARG A 19 2.66 1.09 -3.05
N VAL A 20 2.19 1.93 -3.95
CA VAL A 20 0.86 1.86 -4.55
C VAL A 20 0.96 1.21 -5.93
N TYR A 21 0.08 0.26 -6.19
CA TYR A 21 -0.03 -0.43 -7.47
C TYR A 21 -1.45 -0.31 -7.99
N GLN A 22 -1.59 -0.03 -9.27
CA GLN A 22 -2.86 -0.13 -9.97
C GLN A 22 -3.00 -1.54 -10.55
N VAL A 23 -4.03 -2.26 -10.12
CA VAL A 23 -4.31 -3.65 -10.51
C VAL A 23 -5.68 -3.68 -11.17
N ARG A 24 -5.71 -3.54 -12.51
CA ARG A 24 -6.95 -3.38 -13.28
C ARG A 24 -7.78 -2.21 -12.72
N HIS A 25 -8.96 -2.49 -12.15
CA HIS A 25 -9.89 -1.52 -11.55
C HIS A 25 -9.78 -1.41 -10.02
N ARG A 26 -8.70 -1.95 -9.42
CA ARG A 26 -8.46 -1.88 -7.98
C ARG A 26 -7.07 -1.31 -7.69
N ILE A 27 -6.95 -0.70 -6.53
CA ILE A 27 -5.66 -0.26 -5.99
C ILE A 27 -5.20 -1.27 -4.96
N LYS A 28 -3.93 -1.66 -5.07
CA LYS A 28 -3.21 -2.47 -4.08
C LYS A 28 -2.13 -1.58 -3.46
N VAL A 29 -2.05 -1.55 -2.14
CA VAL A 29 -1.02 -0.82 -1.40
C VAL A 29 -0.24 -1.81 -0.57
N TYR A 30 1.07 -1.84 -0.78
CA TYR A 30 2.02 -2.39 0.17
C TYR A 30 2.42 -1.27 1.13
N ALA A 31 2.31 -1.50 2.43
CA ALA A 31 2.78 -0.57 3.44
C ALA A 31 3.73 -1.28 4.42
N ARG A 32 4.81 -0.61 4.81
CA ARG A 32 5.82 -1.15 5.72
C ARG A 32 6.23 -0.11 6.76
N ARG A 33 6.28 -0.53 8.03
CA ARG A 33 6.82 0.24 9.15
C ARG A 33 7.81 -0.63 9.91
N GLY A 34 9.11 -0.33 9.81
CA GLY A 34 10.17 -1.14 10.40
C GLY A 34 10.16 -2.59 9.89
N LYS A 35 9.91 -3.56 10.79
CA LYS A 35 9.80 -5.00 10.47
C LYS A 35 8.36 -5.45 10.10
N LYS A 36 7.34 -4.62 10.36
CA LYS A 36 5.93 -4.94 10.06
C LYS A 36 5.58 -4.47 8.65
N ALA A 37 4.89 -5.31 7.89
CA ALA A 37 4.36 -4.95 6.58
C ALA A 37 2.95 -5.50 6.41
N VAL A 38 2.12 -4.79 5.65
CA VAL A 38 0.76 -5.19 5.31
C VAL A 38 0.49 -4.89 3.84
N ILE A 39 -0.48 -5.60 3.27
CA ILE A 39 -0.98 -5.37 1.92
C ILE A 39 -2.48 -5.14 2.01
N GLU A 40 -2.93 -4.01 1.50
CA GLU A 40 -4.35 -3.65 1.47
C GLU A 40 -4.85 -3.35 0.06
N HIS A 41 -6.16 -3.45 -0.09
CA HIS A 41 -6.84 -3.15 -1.33
C HIS A 41 -7.93 -2.09 -1.12
N GLY A 42 -8.15 -1.28 -2.14
CA GLY A 42 -9.16 -0.23 -2.16
C GLY A 42 -9.55 0.16 -3.57
N SER A 43 -10.61 0.96 -3.66
CA SER A 43 -11.03 1.57 -4.93
C SER A 43 -10.16 2.78 -5.28
N THR A 44 -9.55 3.43 -4.27
CA THR A 44 -8.63 4.56 -4.44
C THR A 44 -7.32 4.33 -3.67
N PRO A 45 -6.22 5.01 -4.06
CA PRO A 45 -4.95 4.94 -3.33
C PRO A 45 -5.09 5.33 -1.86
N VAL A 46 -5.79 6.42 -1.60
CA VAL A 46 -6.01 6.94 -0.24
C VAL A 46 -6.77 5.92 0.60
N GLN A 47 -7.84 5.31 0.08
CA GLN A 47 -8.61 4.33 0.83
C GLN A 47 -7.76 3.10 1.20
N ALA A 48 -6.99 2.58 0.25
CA ALA A 48 -6.09 1.44 0.49
C ALA A 48 -4.97 1.78 1.47
N ALA A 49 -4.37 2.98 1.36
CA ALA A 49 -3.32 3.46 2.25
C ALA A 49 -3.82 3.68 3.68
N VAL A 50 -5.01 4.27 3.86
CA VAL A 50 -5.63 4.46 5.20
C VAL A 50 -5.89 3.12 5.88
N LYS A 51 -6.41 2.11 5.15
CA LYS A 51 -6.58 0.76 5.69
C LYS A 51 -5.23 0.16 6.11
N ALA A 52 -4.21 0.33 5.29
CA ALA A 52 -2.88 -0.20 5.55
C ALA A 52 -2.25 0.47 6.79
N LYS A 53 -2.36 1.80 6.89
CA LYS A 53 -1.93 2.60 8.04
C LYS A 53 -2.63 2.15 9.32
N ARG A 54 -3.96 2.00 9.29
CA ARG A 54 -4.74 1.49 10.43
C ARG A 54 -4.28 0.11 10.89
N ARG A 55 -4.06 -0.86 9.99
CA ARG A 55 -3.56 -2.20 10.36
C ARG A 55 -2.12 -2.18 10.89
N LEU A 56 -1.29 -1.29 10.39
CA LEU A 56 0.07 -1.12 10.91
C LEU A 56 0.07 -0.51 12.31
N MET A 57 -0.84 0.44 12.57
CA MET A 57 -0.95 1.20 13.82
C MET A 57 -1.84 0.55 14.88
N SER A 58 -2.74 -0.39 14.53
CA SER A 58 -3.47 -1.17 15.53
C SER A 58 -2.51 -2.10 16.25
N LEU A 59 -2.10 -1.66 17.44
CA LEU A 59 -1.59 -2.47 18.55
C LEU A 59 -2.80 -2.88 19.40
#